data_AF-U7QM41-F1
#
_entry.id   AF-U7QM41-F1
#
_cell.length_a   1.000
_cell.length_b   1.000
_cell.length_c   1.000
_cell.angle_alpha   90.00
_cell.angle_beta   90.00
_cell.angle_gamma   90.00
#
_symmetry.space_group_name_H-M   'P 1'
#
loop_
_entity.id
_entity.type
_entity.pdbx_description
1 polymer ?
#
loop_
_entity_poly.entity_id
_entity_poly.type
_entity_poly.pdbx_seq_one_letter_code
_entity_poly.pdbx_strand_id
1 'polypeptide(L)'
;MFKRVSLIRGLIGLILGLILCWVNSPVLAANSLPQPNEMGDYSGNLNHLYWQVVDPDPEGLNCRMGQFSIKEVWSLDNPGYPEIGSWPVVTTLKKDDIFQAQRTYAGFVVTFDENLNPWIFIKNKSDGTPANCFVRANTAFVQPIAESEFKQTVSVMDLDTEIFSNIDDL
;
A
#
# COMPACT_ATOMS: atom_id res chain seq x y z
N MET A 1 -57.17 8.95 -60.01
CA MET A 1 -56.69 9.65 -58.80
C MET A 1 -56.01 8.62 -57.93
N PHE A 2 -54.68 8.56 -57.87
CA PHE A 2 -53.83 8.05 -56.76
C PHE A 2 -52.35 8.19 -57.17
N LYS A 3 -51.52 8.57 -56.20
CA LYS A 3 -50.21 9.24 -56.31
C LYS A 3 -49.05 8.32 -56.71
N ARG A 4 -48.08 8.89 -57.45
CA ARG A 4 -46.72 8.35 -57.62
C ARG A 4 -45.97 8.40 -56.29
N VAL A 5 -45.42 7.27 -55.83
CA VAL A 5 -44.39 7.24 -54.79
C VAL A 5 -43.26 6.29 -55.20
N SER A 6 -42.14 6.92 -55.53
CA SER A 6 -40.75 6.47 -55.69
C SER A 6 -40.39 5.04 -55.25
N LEU A 7 -40.25 4.15 -56.24
CA LEU A 7 -39.65 2.82 -56.16
C LEU A 7 -38.11 2.89 -56.24
N ILE A 8 -37.44 3.61 -55.34
CA ILE A 8 -35.96 3.58 -55.23
C ILE A 8 -35.54 3.73 -53.76
N ARG A 9 -35.89 2.76 -52.91
CA ARG A 9 -35.36 2.62 -51.54
C ARG A 9 -35.22 1.15 -51.12
N GLY A 10 -34.89 0.27 -52.07
CA GLY A 10 -34.91 -1.18 -51.87
C GLY A 10 -33.54 -1.87 -51.75
N LEU A 11 -32.41 -1.16 -51.72
CA LEU A 11 -31.08 -1.79 -51.86
C LEU A 11 -29.96 -1.09 -51.07
N ILE A 12 -30.26 -0.52 -49.90
CA ILE A 12 -29.25 -0.03 -48.93
C ILE A 12 -29.57 -0.60 -47.54
N GLY A 13 -29.82 -1.90 -47.47
CA GLY A 13 -30.19 -2.59 -46.23
C GLY A 13 -29.43 -3.90 -45.99
N LEU A 14 -28.36 -4.16 -46.75
CA LEU A 14 -27.71 -5.46 -46.79
C LEU A 14 -26.17 -5.40 -46.78
N ILE A 15 -25.54 -4.34 -46.24
CA ILE A 15 -24.07 -4.32 -46.04
C ILE A 15 -23.67 -3.48 -44.80
N LEU A 16 -24.34 -3.65 -43.66
CA LEU A 16 -23.95 -3.01 -42.39
C LEU A 16 -24.10 -3.98 -41.20
N GLY A 17 -23.78 -5.25 -41.44
CA GLY A 17 -23.75 -6.32 -40.44
C GLY A 17 -22.34 -6.87 -40.20
N LEU A 18 -21.30 -6.04 -40.30
CA LEU A 18 -19.98 -6.36 -39.75
C LEU A 18 -19.97 -5.84 -38.32
N ILE A 19 -20.51 -6.67 -37.44
CA ILE A 19 -20.41 -6.54 -36.00
C ILE A 19 -18.92 -6.47 -35.69
N LEU A 20 -18.45 -5.27 -35.37
CA LEU A 20 -17.19 -5.04 -34.69
C LEU A 20 -17.28 -5.83 -33.38
N CYS A 21 -16.73 -7.04 -33.37
CA CYS A 21 -16.28 -7.65 -32.14
C CYS A 21 -15.16 -6.74 -31.63
N TRP A 22 -15.53 -5.77 -30.81
CA TRP A 22 -14.59 -5.10 -29.93
C TRP A 22 -14.01 -6.21 -29.07
N VAL A 23 -12.85 -6.69 -29.50
CA VAL A 23 -12.01 -7.56 -28.70
C VAL A 23 -11.65 -6.69 -27.51
N ASN A 24 -12.33 -6.90 -26.39
CA ASN A 24 -11.87 -6.38 -25.12
C ASN A 24 -10.52 -7.07 -24.90
N SER A 25 -9.43 -6.38 -25.25
CA SER A 25 -8.11 -6.81 -24.82
C SER A 25 -8.20 -6.98 -23.31
N PRO A 26 -7.88 -8.16 -22.75
CA PRO A 26 -7.78 -8.27 -21.31
C PRO A 26 -6.71 -7.27 -20.89
N VAL A 27 -7.11 -6.21 -20.20
CA VAL A 27 -6.19 -5.34 -19.50
C VAL A 27 -5.50 -6.27 -18.50
N LEU A 28 -4.23 -6.59 -18.78
CA LEU A 28 -3.37 -7.29 -17.85
C LEU A 28 -3.44 -6.49 -16.55
N ALA A 29 -4.02 -7.08 -15.50
CA ALA A 29 -4.09 -6.46 -14.19
C ALA A 29 -2.66 -6.15 -13.75
N ALA A 30 -2.27 -4.88 -13.83
CA ALA A 30 -1.18 -4.38 -13.02
C ALA A 30 -1.53 -4.74 -11.57
N ASN A 31 -0.59 -5.30 -10.80
CA ASN A 31 -0.80 -5.54 -9.38
C ASN A 31 -1.18 -4.21 -8.74
N SER A 32 -2.47 -4.01 -8.51
CA SER A 32 -2.98 -2.76 -7.96
C SER A 32 -2.50 -2.64 -6.53
N LEU A 33 -2.08 -1.44 -6.15
CA LEU A 33 -1.73 -1.13 -4.77
C LEU A 33 -2.89 -1.56 -3.84
N PRO A 34 -2.59 -2.04 -2.61
CA PRO A 34 -3.61 -2.35 -1.62
C PRO A 34 -4.70 -1.29 -1.55
N GLN A 35 -5.95 -1.72 -1.62
CA GLN A 35 -7.10 -0.84 -1.44
C GLN A 35 -7.63 -0.99 0.00
N PRO A 36 -8.00 0.12 0.65
CA PRO A 36 -8.63 0.07 1.96
C PRO A 36 -10.07 -0.45 1.87
N ASN A 37 -10.60 -0.94 2.99
CA ASN A 37 -12.03 -1.21 3.11
C ASN A 37 -12.82 0.09 3.42
N GLU A 38 -14.12 -0.04 3.66
CA GLU A 38 -15.02 1.09 3.97
C GLU A 38 -14.63 1.87 5.24
N MET A 39 -13.87 1.26 6.15
CA MET A 39 -13.36 1.90 7.37
C MET A 39 -11.97 2.53 7.18
N GLY A 40 -11.43 2.50 5.96
CA GLY A 40 -10.06 2.97 5.66
C GLY A 40 -8.97 1.95 5.96
N ASP A 41 -9.32 0.72 6.35
CA ASP A 41 -8.35 -0.28 6.79
C ASP A 41 -7.79 -1.11 5.64
N TYR A 42 -6.46 -1.28 5.62
CA TYR A 42 -5.80 -2.16 4.67
C TYR A 42 -5.78 -3.61 5.19
N SER A 43 -6.78 -4.41 4.80
CA SER A 43 -6.91 -5.82 5.18
C SER A 43 -6.86 -6.83 4.03
N GLY A 44 -6.99 -6.38 2.76
CA GLY A 44 -7.24 -7.25 1.60
C GLY A 44 -6.03 -7.66 0.74
N ASN A 45 -4.94 -6.89 0.71
CA ASN A 45 -3.72 -7.24 -0.02
C ASN A 45 -2.52 -7.34 0.94
N LEU A 46 -2.31 -8.56 1.43
CA LEU A 46 -1.46 -8.84 2.57
C LEU A 46 0.03 -8.93 2.24
N ASN A 47 0.47 -8.81 0.99
CA ASN A 47 1.87 -9.06 0.63
C ASN A 47 2.64 -7.81 0.16
N HIS A 48 2.02 -6.64 0.13
CA HIS A 48 2.64 -5.39 -0.31
C HIS A 48 3.57 -4.80 0.75
N LEU A 49 4.80 -4.45 0.35
CA LEU A 49 5.87 -4.13 1.28
C LEU A 49 6.12 -2.65 1.49
N TYR A 50 5.72 -1.77 0.57
CA TYR A 50 6.23 -0.40 0.54
C TYR A 50 5.15 0.60 0.91
N TRP A 51 5.43 1.43 1.89
CA TRP A 51 4.42 2.31 2.46
C TRP A 51 5.02 3.69 2.73
N GLN A 52 4.14 4.69 2.73
CA GLN A 52 4.45 6.06 3.12
C GLN A 52 3.54 6.49 4.27
N VAL A 53 4.09 7.25 5.20
CA VAL A 53 3.34 7.89 6.29
C VAL A 53 2.59 9.10 5.76
N VAL A 54 1.27 9.11 5.93
CA VAL A 54 0.40 10.24 5.57
C VAL A 54 -0.26 10.91 6.76
N ASP A 55 -0.03 10.39 7.97
CA ASP A 55 -0.57 10.91 9.23
C ASP A 55 -0.43 12.44 9.31
N PRO A 56 -1.53 13.19 9.48
CA PRO A 56 -1.48 14.65 9.58
C PRO A 56 -1.01 15.16 10.94
N ASP A 57 -0.86 14.31 11.96
CA ASP A 57 -0.40 14.70 13.29
C ASP A 57 1.04 15.28 13.20
N PRO A 58 1.28 16.53 13.66
CA PRO A 58 2.62 17.12 13.66
C PRO A 58 3.65 16.36 14.52
N GLU A 59 3.20 15.62 15.54
CA GLU A 59 4.09 14.79 16.35
C GLU A 59 4.53 13.53 15.58
N GLY A 60 3.75 13.14 14.56
CA GLY A 60 4.01 12.03 13.66
C GLY A 60 3.23 10.77 14.02
N LEU A 61 3.34 9.77 13.15
CA LEU A 61 2.68 8.49 13.30
C LEU A 61 3.28 7.69 14.45
N ASN A 62 2.44 7.36 15.43
CA ASN A 62 2.80 6.51 16.55
C ASN A 62 3.23 5.11 16.09
N CYS A 63 4.44 4.70 16.48
CA CYS A 63 4.95 3.34 16.27
C CYS A 63 5.10 2.63 17.61
N ARG A 64 4.38 1.51 17.77
CA ARG A 64 4.15 0.86 19.07
C ARG A 64 4.84 -0.50 19.17
N MET A 65 5.39 -0.82 20.33
CA MET A 65 5.93 -2.15 20.60
C MET A 65 5.72 -2.51 22.07
N GLY A 66 5.23 -3.73 22.30
CA GLY A 66 5.05 -4.27 23.65
C GLY A 66 6.34 -4.83 24.24
N GLN A 67 6.20 -5.60 25.32
CA GLN A 67 7.33 -6.28 25.96
C GLN A 67 7.78 -7.54 25.20
N PHE A 68 6.96 -8.04 24.27
CA PHE A 68 7.25 -9.23 23.48
C PHE A 68 8.16 -8.90 22.31
N SER A 69 9.08 -9.80 21.97
CA SER A 69 9.80 -9.76 20.70
C SER A 69 8.85 -10.06 19.53
N ILE A 70 9.22 -9.62 18.33
CA ILE A 70 8.41 -9.93 17.13
C ILE A 70 8.26 -11.44 16.87
N LYS A 71 9.25 -12.23 17.29
CA LYS A 71 9.19 -13.70 17.21
C LYS A 71 8.11 -14.26 18.13
N GLU A 72 7.96 -13.71 19.32
CA GLU A 72 6.91 -14.12 20.26
C GLU A 72 5.53 -13.69 19.79
N VAL A 73 5.41 -12.48 19.23
CA VAL A 73 4.14 -11.96 18.66
C VAL A 73 3.63 -12.83 17.51
N TRP A 74 4.53 -13.39 16.69
CA TRP A 74 4.17 -14.27 15.56
C TRP A 74 4.38 -15.75 15.85
N SER A 75 4.60 -16.13 17.11
CA SER A 75 4.81 -17.53 17.49
C SER A 75 3.52 -18.32 17.37
N LEU A 76 3.60 -19.52 16.79
CA LEU A 76 2.48 -20.47 16.80
C LEU A 76 2.18 -21.01 18.20
N ASP A 77 3.15 -20.94 19.11
CA ASP A 77 3.01 -21.40 20.50
C ASP A 77 2.23 -20.40 21.38
N ASN A 78 1.99 -19.19 20.89
CA ASN A 78 1.16 -18.18 21.56
C ASN A 78 0.00 -17.76 20.64
N PRO A 79 -0.97 -18.66 20.40
CA PRO A 79 -2.08 -18.37 19.50
C PRO A 79 -3.00 -17.31 20.13
N GLY A 80 -3.05 -16.12 19.53
CA GLY A 80 -3.89 -15.03 19.99
C GLY A 80 -3.65 -13.77 19.18
N TYR A 81 -4.54 -12.79 19.35
CA TYR A 81 -4.34 -11.47 18.81
C TYR A 81 -3.67 -10.57 19.86
N PRO A 82 -2.52 -9.94 19.54
CA PRO A 82 -1.87 -9.00 20.46
C PRO A 82 -2.72 -7.73 20.69
N GLU A 83 -2.60 -7.09 21.85
CA GLU A 83 -3.26 -5.80 22.15
C GLU A 83 -2.45 -4.59 21.63
N ILE A 84 -2.09 -4.57 20.35
CA ILE A 84 -1.10 -3.60 19.81
C ILE A 84 -1.52 -2.14 20.06
N GLY A 85 -2.82 -1.84 20.00
CA GLY A 85 -3.35 -0.50 20.26
C GLY A 85 -3.05 0.05 21.66
N SER A 86 -2.86 -0.83 22.66
CA SER A 86 -2.58 -0.44 24.05
C SER A 86 -1.09 -0.37 24.38
N TRP A 87 -0.22 -0.87 23.48
CA TRP A 87 1.23 -0.87 23.69
C TRP A 87 1.83 0.52 23.72
N PRO A 88 2.95 0.72 24.45
CA PRO A 88 3.62 2.02 24.48
C PRO A 88 4.13 2.42 23.09
N VAL A 89 4.11 3.73 22.84
CA VAL A 89 4.77 4.33 21.68
C VAL A 89 6.27 4.32 21.94
N VAL A 90 7.04 3.63 21.11
CA VAL A 90 8.50 3.51 21.27
C VAL A 90 9.26 4.48 20.36
N THR A 91 8.63 4.92 19.28
CA THR A 91 9.12 5.97 18.38
C THR A 91 7.96 6.52 17.56
N THR A 92 8.22 7.59 16.82
CA THR A 92 7.28 8.17 15.84
C THR A 92 7.94 8.19 14.47
N LEU A 93 7.14 8.05 13.42
CA LEU A 93 7.55 8.31 12.04
C LEU A 93 6.99 9.66 11.61
N LYS A 94 7.77 10.44 10.86
CA LYS A 94 7.34 11.74 10.38
C LYS A 94 6.50 11.59 9.12
N LYS A 95 5.69 12.62 8.85
CA LYS A 95 4.94 12.70 7.60
C LYS A 95 5.90 12.58 6.43
N ASP A 96 5.47 11.88 5.39
CA ASP A 96 6.22 11.58 4.17
C ASP A 96 7.39 10.59 4.33
N ASP A 97 7.70 10.13 5.56
CA ASP A 97 8.60 9.00 5.77
C ASP A 97 8.09 7.78 4.99
N ILE A 98 9.00 7.11 4.29
CA ILE A 98 8.72 5.83 3.66
C ILE A 98 9.30 4.70 4.49
N PHE A 99 8.69 3.52 4.42
CA PHE A 99 9.21 2.34 5.11
C PHE A 99 8.87 1.05 4.37
N GLN A 100 9.67 0.03 4.67
CA GLN A 100 9.45 -1.32 4.19
C GLN A 100 8.86 -2.17 5.32
N ALA A 101 7.68 -2.73 5.09
CA ALA A 101 7.06 -3.67 5.98
C ALA A 101 7.83 -4.99 6.06
N GLN A 102 7.82 -5.62 7.23
CA GLN A 102 8.30 -6.99 7.39
C GLN A 102 7.16 -7.99 7.21
N ARG A 103 7.43 -9.09 6.50
CA ARG A 103 6.51 -10.22 6.44
C ARG A 103 6.55 -11.02 7.74
N THR A 104 5.37 -11.40 8.22
CA THR A 104 5.12 -12.49 9.16
C THR A 104 5.69 -13.81 8.62
N TYR A 105 5.78 -14.83 9.48
CA TYR A 105 6.15 -16.18 9.05
C TYR A 105 5.18 -16.80 8.04
N ALA A 106 3.93 -16.33 7.99
CA ALA A 106 2.93 -16.74 7.01
C ALA A 106 3.03 -15.98 5.67
N GLY A 107 4.00 -15.05 5.53
CA GLY A 107 4.23 -14.27 4.31
C GLY A 107 3.41 -12.99 4.18
N PHE A 108 2.53 -12.71 5.15
CA PHE A 108 1.68 -11.53 5.23
C PHE A 108 2.38 -10.36 5.93
N VAL A 109 2.03 -9.14 5.57
CA VAL A 109 2.55 -7.87 6.14
C VAL A 109 1.68 -7.36 7.29
N VAL A 110 0.41 -7.72 7.30
CA VAL A 110 -0.56 -7.27 8.29
C VAL A 110 -0.63 -8.27 9.44
N THR A 111 -0.56 -7.74 10.67
CA THR A 111 -0.92 -8.42 11.92
C THR A 111 -2.18 -7.76 12.46
N PHE A 112 -3.16 -8.55 12.92
CA PHE A 112 -4.36 -8.01 13.53
C PHE A 112 -4.21 -7.93 15.04
N ASP A 113 -4.76 -6.88 15.66
CA ASP A 113 -4.90 -6.82 17.12
C ASP A 113 -6.19 -7.49 17.60
N GLU A 114 -6.41 -7.52 18.92
CA GLU A 114 -7.61 -8.09 19.56
C GLU A 114 -8.93 -7.52 19.05
N ASN A 115 -8.93 -6.30 18.52
CA ASN A 115 -10.09 -5.61 17.97
C ASN A 115 -10.18 -5.78 16.44
N LEU A 116 -9.35 -6.67 15.86
CA LEU A 116 -9.22 -6.92 14.42
C LEU A 116 -8.77 -5.68 13.62
N ASN A 117 -8.11 -4.73 14.27
CA ASN A 117 -7.47 -3.64 13.56
C ASN A 117 -6.18 -4.15 12.90
N PRO A 118 -5.92 -3.82 11.62
CA PRO A 118 -4.67 -4.20 10.97
C PRO A 118 -3.50 -3.28 11.33
N TRP A 119 -2.35 -3.89 11.57
CA TRP A 119 -1.07 -3.27 11.92
C TRP A 119 0.07 -3.79 11.05
N ILE A 120 1.01 -2.93 10.69
CA ILE A 120 2.20 -3.25 9.89
C ILE A 120 3.43 -3.20 10.79
N PHE A 121 4.21 -4.28 10.82
CA PHE A 121 5.50 -4.28 11.52
C PHE A 121 6.60 -3.69 10.65
N ILE A 122 7.38 -2.79 11.24
CA ILE A 122 8.53 -2.14 10.62
C ILE A 122 9.78 -2.59 11.36
N LYS A 123 10.68 -3.27 10.64
CA LYS A 123 11.98 -3.65 11.21
C LYS A 123 12.91 -2.45 11.26
N ASN A 124 13.10 -1.82 10.12
CA ASN A 124 13.96 -0.66 9.93
C ASN A 124 13.19 0.46 9.22
N LYS A 125 13.52 1.71 9.55
CA LYS A 125 13.14 2.88 8.77
C LYS A 125 13.89 2.91 7.42
N SER A 126 13.50 3.82 6.54
CA SER A 126 14.12 3.96 5.22
C SER A 126 15.61 4.36 5.26
N ASP A 127 16.02 5.08 6.29
CA ASP A 127 17.43 5.45 6.57
C ASP A 127 18.27 4.27 7.13
N GLY A 128 17.69 3.08 7.25
CA GLY A 128 18.35 1.89 7.77
C GLY A 128 18.38 1.78 9.30
N THR A 129 17.91 2.80 10.04
CA THR A 129 17.83 2.73 11.50
C THR A 129 16.73 1.76 11.95
N PRO A 130 16.91 1.01 13.06
CA PRO A 130 15.87 0.11 13.55
C PRO A 130 14.64 0.87 14.04
N ALA A 131 13.45 0.45 13.60
CA ALA A 131 12.16 0.91 14.13
C ALA A 131 11.63 -0.09 15.16
N ASN A 132 11.62 -1.38 14.80
CA ASN A 132 11.14 -2.51 15.61
C ASN A 132 9.78 -2.28 16.28
N CYS A 133 8.80 -1.82 15.51
CA CYS A 133 7.49 -1.45 16.04
C CYS A 133 6.38 -1.58 14.99
N PHE A 134 5.14 -1.51 15.47
CA PHE A 134 3.93 -1.60 14.66
C PHE A 134 3.31 -0.22 14.44
N VAL A 135 2.84 0.01 13.22
CA VAL A 135 2.01 1.17 12.86
C VAL A 135 0.63 0.72 12.39
N ARG A 136 -0.38 1.58 12.58
CA ARG A 136 -1.76 1.27 12.20
C ARG A 136 -1.92 1.30 10.67
N ALA A 137 -2.42 0.21 10.09
CA ALA A 137 -2.64 0.07 8.66
C ALA A 137 -4.00 0.65 8.25
N ASN A 138 -4.12 1.97 8.27
CA ASN A 138 -5.32 2.69 7.87
C ASN A 138 -4.95 3.90 6.99
N THR A 139 -5.81 4.28 6.06
CA THR A 139 -5.63 5.41 5.13
C THR A 139 -5.40 6.74 5.81
N ALA A 140 -5.85 6.91 7.06
CA ALA A 140 -5.58 8.11 7.83
C ALA A 140 -4.09 8.25 8.22
N PHE A 141 -3.34 7.15 8.23
CA PHE A 141 -1.99 7.08 8.79
C PHE A 141 -0.94 6.71 7.76
N VAL A 142 -1.26 5.79 6.85
CA VAL A 142 -0.34 5.27 5.85
C VAL A 142 -1.01 5.10 4.48
N GLN A 143 -0.21 5.11 3.43
CA GLN A 143 -0.63 4.74 2.08
C GLN A 143 0.38 3.80 1.42
N PRO A 144 -0.07 2.84 0.60
CA PRO A 144 0.84 1.99 -0.16
C PRO A 144 1.48 2.80 -1.29
N ILE A 145 2.74 2.53 -1.59
CA ILE A 145 3.49 3.15 -2.69
C ILE A 145 4.10 2.09 -3.59
N ALA A 146 4.40 2.45 -4.85
CA ALA A 146 5.04 1.50 -5.75
C ALA A 146 6.49 1.22 -5.32
N GLU A 147 6.99 0.01 -5.59
CA GLU A 147 8.40 -0.32 -5.35
C GLU A 147 9.35 0.64 -6.07
N SER A 148 8.99 1.07 -7.28
CA SER A 148 9.76 2.06 -8.04
C SER A 148 9.85 3.41 -7.33
N GLU A 149 8.76 3.85 -6.70
CA GLU A 149 8.70 5.08 -5.94
C GLU A 149 9.55 4.98 -4.67
N PHE A 150 9.42 3.87 -3.92
CA PHE A 150 10.25 3.60 -2.76
C PHE A 150 11.75 3.63 -3.10
N LYS A 151 12.16 2.92 -4.16
CA LYS A 151 13.57 2.87 -4.58
C LYS A 151 14.11 4.23 -4.99
N GLN A 152 13.32 5.02 -5.73
CA GLN A 152 13.72 6.37 -6.14
C GLN A 152 13.99 7.25 -4.92
N THR A 153 13.08 7.25 -3.94
CA THR A 153 13.25 8.06 -2.72
C THR A 153 14.46 7.63 -1.90
N VAL A 154 14.68 6.32 -1.70
CA VAL A 154 15.88 5.84 -0.98
C VAL A 154 17.17 6.26 -1.68
N SER A 155 17.25 6.13 -3.01
CA SER A 155 18.45 6.55 -3.75
C SER A 155 18.74 8.05 -3.63
N VAL A 156 17.73 8.90 -3.52
CA VAL A 156 17.92 10.35 -3.30
C VAL A 156 18.48 10.61 -1.89
N MET A 157 17.94 9.94 -0.87
CA MET A 157 18.46 10.08 0.51
C MET A 157 19.93 9.63 0.64
N ASP A 158 20.32 8.56 -0.06
CA ASP A 158 21.71 8.08 -0.07
C ASP A 158 22.64 9.12 -0.72
N LEU A 159 22.23 9.70 -1.84
CA LEU A 159 23.00 10.75 -2.54
C LEU A 159 23.19 12.00 -1.68
N ASP A 160 22.14 12.45 -0.98
CA ASP A 160 22.24 13.61 -0.09
C ASP A 160 23.23 13.32 1.04
N THR A 161 23.20 12.12 1.63
CA THR A 161 24.11 11.70 2.69
C THR A 161 25.58 11.74 2.24
N GLU A 162 25.88 11.26 1.03
CA GLU A 162 27.24 11.32 0.48
C GLU A 162 27.71 12.76 0.23
N ILE A 163 26.83 13.65 -0.27
CA ILE A 163 27.19 15.06 -0.49
C ILE A 163 27.53 15.75 0.83
N PHE A 164 26.74 15.57 1.87
CA PHE A 164 26.99 16.20 3.18
C PHE A 164 28.30 15.72 3.82
N SER A 165 28.64 14.43 3.72
CA SER A 165 29.91 13.91 4.25
C SER A 165 31.16 14.50 3.59
N ASN A 166 31.06 14.97 2.35
CA ASN A 166 32.18 15.55 1.60
C ASN A 166 32.34 17.07 1.80
N ILE A 167 31.36 17.74 2.42
CA ILE A 167 31.39 19.18 2.69
C ILE A 167 32.07 19.47 4.04
N ASP A 168 31.95 18.56 5.01
CA ASP A 168 32.54 18.73 6.35
C ASP A 168 34.07 18.48 6.41
N ASP A 169 34.68 18.05 5.29
CA ASP A 169 36.13 17.84 5.13
C ASP A 169 36.87 19.02 4.43
N LEU A 170 36.21 20.17 4.26
CA LEU A 170 36.74 21.40 3.65
C LEU A 170 36.82 22.57 4.65
#